data_AF-K1ZE81-F1
#
_entry.id   AF-K1ZE81-F1
#
_cell.length_a   1.000
_cell.length_b   1.000
_cell.length_c   1.000
_cell.angle_alpha   90.00
_cell.angle_beta   90.00
_cell.angle_gamma   90.00
#
_symmetry.space_group_name_H-M   'P 1'
#
loop_
_entity.id
_entity.type
_entity.pdbx_description
1 polymer ?
#
loop_
_entity_poly.entity_id
_entity_poly.type
_entity_poly.pdbx_seq_one_letter_code
_entity_poly.pdbx_strand_id
1 'polypeptide(L)' 'MIFDSILGLFSNDLAIDLGTANTLIYVKGKGIVCSEPSVVAVRSDGRGGPKKV' A
#
# COMPACT_ATOMS: atom_id res chain seq x y z
N MET A 1 -28.34 5.19 1.51
CA MET A 1 -28.43 6.07 0.31
C MET A 1 -28.08 7.54 0.56
N ILE A 2 -28.25 8.12 1.76
CA ILE A 2 -27.68 9.45 2.11
C ILE A 2 -26.40 9.31 2.94
N PHE A 3 -26.39 8.37 3.90
CA PHE A 3 -25.23 8.10 4.75
C PHE A 3 -24.01 7.60 3.96
N ASP A 4 -24.21 6.76 2.95
CA ASP A 4 -23.13 6.22 2.11
C ASP A 4 -22.38 7.32 1.35
N SER A 5 -23.10 8.34 0.85
CA SER A 5 -22.53 9.46 0.11
C SER A 5 -21.73 10.41 1.00
N ILE A 6 -22.17 10.63 2.24
CA ILE A 6 -21.44 11.44 3.22
C ILE A 6 -20.17 10.70 3.67
N LEU A 7 -20.25 9.39 3.89
CA LEU A 7 -19.08 8.57 4.26
C LEU A 7 -18.05 8.49 3.12
N GLY A 8 -18.49 8.41 1.86
CA GLY A 8 -17.60 8.43 0.69
C GLY A 8 -16.86 9.76 0.47
N LEU A 9 -17.36 10.88 1.01
CA LEU A 9 -16.63 12.16 0.97
C LEU A 9 -15.44 12.19 1.94
N PHE A 10 -15.45 11.34 2.97
CA PHE A 10 -14.36 11.22 3.96
C PHE A 10 -13.47 10.00 3.72
N SER A 11 -13.71 9.21 2.66
CA SER A 11 -12.82 8.10 2.30
C SER A 11 -11.57 8.60 1.57
N ASN A 12 -10.41 8.01 1.89
CA ASN A 12 -9.19 8.26 1.13
C ASN A 12 -9.18 7.33 -0.10
N ASP A 13 -9.69 7.84 -1.23
CA ASP A 13 -9.60 7.15 -2.51
C ASP A 13 -8.13 6.94 -2.87
N LEU A 14 -7.72 5.67 -2.93
CA LEU A 14 -6.34 5.23 -3.13
C LEU A 14 -6.22 4.40 -4.41
N ALA A 15 -5.17 4.66 -5.18
CA ALA A 15 -4.67 3.73 -6.19
C ALA A 15 -3.25 3.29 -5.82
N ILE A 16 -2.97 1.99 -5.91
CA ILE A 16 -1.66 1.42 -5.61
C ILE A 16 -1.15 0.72 -6.87
N ASP A 17 0.06 1.09 -7.30
CA ASP A 17 0.81 0.38 -8.33
C ASP A 17 1.86 -0.50 -7.64
N LEU A 18 1.73 -1.81 -7.81
CA LEU A 18 2.62 -2.82 -7.23
C LEU A 18 3.61 -3.30 -8.29
N GLY A 19 4.51 -2.41 -8.69
CA GLY A 19 5.59 -2.73 -9.60
C GLY A 19 6.64 -3.65 -8.95
N THR A 20 7.37 -4.39 -9.78
CA THR A 20 8.44 -5.29 -9.31
C THR A 20 9.60 -4.54 -8.65
N ALA A 21 9.91 -3.34 -9.13
CA ALA A 21 10.98 -2.50 -8.60
C ALA A 21 10.48 -1.44 -7.61
N ASN A 22 9.30 -0.86 -7.85
CA ASN A 22 8.76 0.24 -7.08
C ASN A 22 7.27 0.04 -6.78
N THR A 23 6.87 0.47 -5.59
CA THR A 23 5.47 0.59 -5.18
C THR A 23 5.12 2.07 -5.16
N LEU A 24 4.07 2.45 -5.89
CA LEU A 24 3.57 3.82 -5.91
C LEU A 24 2.18 3.87 -5.29
N ILE A 25 1.91 4.94 -4.55
CA ILE A 25 0.60 5.20 -3.97
C ILE A 25 0.11 6.57 -4.45
N TYR A 26 -1.07 6.60 -5.05
CA TYR A 26 -1.76 7.80 -5.48
C TYR A 26 -3.01 8.04 -4.64
N VAL A 27 -3.20 9.27 -4.16
CA VAL A 27 -4.42 9.70 -3.49
C VAL A 27 -5.15 10.70 -4.38
N LYS A 28 -6.45 10.47 -4.61
CA LYS A 28 -7.29 11.36 -5.41
C LYS A 28 -7.24 12.78 -4.85
N GLY A 29 -6.91 13.75 -5.72
CA GLY A 29 -6.78 15.15 -5.34
C GLY A 29 -5.46 15.54 -4.66
N LYS A 30 -4.58 14.58 -4.32
CA LYS A 30 -3.24 14.85 -3.76
C LYS A 30 -2.09 14.46 -4.70
N GLY A 31 -2.31 13.53 -5.63
CA GLY A 31 -1.25 13.04 -6.51
C GLY A 31 -0.56 11.80 -5.94
N ILE A 32 0.65 11.53 -6.43
CA ILE A 32 1.52 10.45 -5.91
C ILE A 32 2.04 10.88 -4.55
N VAL A 33 1.73 10.10 -3.51
CA VAL A 33 2.11 10.37 -2.12
C VAL A 33 3.18 9.41 -1.59
N CYS A 34 3.46 8.32 -2.30
CA CYS A 34 4.53 7.37 -1.99
C CYS A 34 5.14 6.84 -3.29
N SER A 35 6.46 6.71 -3.33
CA SER A 35 7.23 6.12 -4.42
C SER A 35 8.47 5.47 -3.84
N GLU A 36 8.32 4.23 -3.39
CA GLU A 36 9.36 3.50 -2.64
C GLU A 36 9.76 2.23 -3.39
N PRO A 37 10.96 1.67 -3.15
CA PRO A 37 11.33 0.36 -3.68
C PRO A 37 10.42 -0.76 -3.17
N SER A 38 10.02 -1.69 -4.05
CA SER A 38 9.19 -2.86 -3.72
C SER A 38 10.00 -3.98 -3.05
N VAL A 39 10.62 -3.68 -1.90
CA VAL A 39 11.54 -4.60 -1.20
C VAL A 39 11.21 -4.71 0.27
N VAL A 40 11.54 -5.86 0.86
CA VAL A 40 11.45 -6.09 2.30
C VAL A 40 12.72 -6.79 2.80
N ALA A 41 13.23 -6.36 3.95
CA ALA A 41 14.36 -7.01 4.60
C ALA A 41 13.86 -8.24 5.37
N VAL A 42 14.35 -9.43 5.01
CA VAL A 42 14.02 -10.68 5.69
C VAL A 42 15.23 -11.15 6.50
N ARG A 43 15.08 -11.20 7.83
CA ARG A 43 16.09 -11.81 8.71
C ARG A 43 15.93 -13.32 8.68
N SER A 44 16.95 -14.04 8.23
CA SER A 44 16.99 -15.50 8.33
C SER A 44 17.55 -15.89 9.68
N ASP A 45 16.73 -16.38 10.61
CA ASP A 45 17.23 -17.12 11.76
C ASP A 45 17.62 -18.54 11.32
N GLY A 46 18.75 -19.06 11.84
CA GLY A 46 19.29 -20.37 11.45
C GLY A 46 18.42 -21.58 11.82
N ARG A 47 17.20 -21.36 12.30
CA ARG A 47 16.20 -22.39 12.57
C ARG A 47 15.16 -22.28 11.47
N GLY A 48 15.13 -23.25 10.56
CA GLY A 48 14.24 -23.30 9.40
C GLY A 48 12.75 -23.46 9.75
N GLY A 49 12.22 -22.59 10.61
CA GLY A 49 10.78 -22.39 10.75
C GLY A 49 10.23 -21.71 9.49
N PRO A 50 8.92 -21.86 9.22
CA PRO A 50 8.31 -21.28 8.03
C PRO A 50 8.55 -19.77 8.02
N LYS A 51 9.27 -19.30 7.00
CA LYS A 51 9.49 -17.87 6.76
C LYS A 51 8.13 -17.25 6.46
N LYS A 52 7.53 -16.62 7.46
CA LYS A 52 6.36 -15.76 7.28
C LYS A 52 6.89 -14.44 6.74
N VAL A 53 6.74 -14.28 5.43
CA VAL A 53 6.68 -12.94 4.80
C VAL A 53 5.39 -12.25 5.22
#